data_AF-A0A7D5DZH2-F1
#
_entry.id   AF-A0A7D5DZH2-F1
#
_cell.length_a   1.000
_cell.length_b   1.000
_cell.length_c   1.000
_cell.angle_alpha   90.00
_cell.angle_beta   90.00
_cell.angle_gamma   90.00
#
_symmetry.space_group_name_H-M   'P 1'
#
loop_
_entity.id
_entity.type
_entity.pdbx_description
1 polymer ?
#
loop_
_entity_poly.entity_id
_entity_poly.type
_entity_poly.pdbx_seq_one_letter_code
_entity_poly.pdbx_strand_id
1 'polypeptide(L)'
;MAYNLDRERLVQVIDGVLSPFFVIATLVLVGIGQFSALGVSMADTLVEANGSQISVSLIVSLVVVVAAYVMNESVDWSEWSEWEAALVSAMVVSNVSVALVPLVRDVVTGSKWIGVLVLILNSAAYYVVAYWDGGR
;
A
#
# COMPACT_ATOMS: atom_id res chain seq x y z
N MET A 1 -17.78 27.29 5.47
CA MET A 1 -18.21 26.16 6.31
C MET A 1 -18.78 25.00 5.49
N ALA A 2 -19.66 25.22 4.51
CA ALA A 2 -20.18 24.15 3.64
C ALA A 2 -19.12 23.48 2.73
N TYR A 3 -18.18 24.27 2.17
CA TYR A 3 -17.14 23.75 1.28
C TYR A 3 -16.21 22.70 1.90
N ASN A 4 -15.88 22.82 3.19
CA ASN A 4 -14.99 21.87 3.87
C ASN A 4 -15.68 20.52 4.12
N LEU A 5 -16.99 20.53 4.43
CA LEU A 5 -17.78 19.31 4.61
C LEU A 5 -17.91 18.49 3.33
N ASP A 6 -18.00 19.14 2.17
CA ASP A 6 -18.06 18.45 0.88
C ASP A 6 -16.72 17.83 0.52
N ARG A 7 -15.59 18.51 0.81
CA ARG A 7 -14.24 17.98 0.58
C ARG A 7 -13.94 16.76 1.46
N GLU A 8 -14.17 16.85 2.77
CA GLU A 8 -13.92 15.74 3.72
C GLU A 8 -14.73 14.49 3.33
N ARG A 9 -15.99 14.66 2.91
CA ARG A 9 -16.81 13.56 2.41
C ARG A 9 -16.25 12.93 1.14
N LEU A 10 -15.73 13.74 0.21
CA LEU A 10 -15.13 13.22 -1.02
C LEU A 10 -13.87 12.41 -0.71
N VAL A 11 -13.01 12.90 0.19
CA VAL A 11 -11.80 12.17 0.62
C VAL A 11 -12.19 10.83 1.25
N GLN A 12 -13.15 10.81 2.18
CA GLN A 12 -13.62 9.58 2.81
C GLN A 12 -14.17 8.55 1.80
N VAL A 13 -14.91 9.01 0.79
CA VAL A 13 -15.41 8.13 -0.28
C VAL A 13 -14.25 7.56 -1.11
N ILE A 14 -13.28 8.40 -1.46
CA ILE A 14 -12.12 7.96 -2.24
C ILE A 14 -11.30 6.94 -1.43
N ASP A 15 -11.01 7.18 -0.16
CA ASP A 15 -10.26 6.23 0.68
C ASP A 15 -11.02 4.92 0.92
N GLY A 16 -12.35 4.99 1.05
CA GLY A 16 -13.21 3.81 1.09
C GLY A 16 -13.13 2.97 -0.19
N VAL A 17 -12.89 3.60 -1.34
CA VAL A 17 -12.68 2.92 -2.63
C VAL A 17 -11.24 2.46 -2.81
N LEU A 18 -10.25 3.24 -2.38
CA LEU A 18 -8.83 2.95 -2.56
C LEU A 18 -8.33 1.82 -1.63
N SER A 19 -8.85 1.74 -0.40
CA SER A 19 -8.40 0.75 0.58
C SER A 19 -8.55 -0.72 0.12
N PRO A 20 -9.66 -1.17 -0.52
CA PRO A 20 -9.73 -2.53 -1.03
C PRO A 20 -8.74 -2.79 -2.18
N PHE A 21 -8.47 -1.81 -3.05
CA PHE A 21 -7.45 -1.96 -4.08
C PHE A 21 -6.06 -2.12 -3.49
N PHE A 22 -5.74 -1.36 -2.44
CA PHE A 22 -4.47 -1.50 -1.74
C PHE A 22 -4.32 -2.88 -1.09
N VAL A 23 -5.35 -3.36 -0.39
CA VAL A 23 -5.35 -4.67 0.25
C VAL A 23 -5.20 -5.78 -0.79
N ILE A 24 -5.94 -5.73 -1.90
CA ILE A 24 -5.83 -6.72 -2.98
C ILE A 24 -4.44 -6.68 -3.62
N ALA A 25 -3.93 -5.49 -3.92
CA ALA A 25 -2.60 -5.32 -4.49
C ALA A 25 -1.52 -5.90 -3.56
N THR A 26 -1.62 -5.62 -2.26
CA THR A 26 -0.71 -6.16 -1.25
C THR A 26 -0.81 -7.69 -1.18
N LEU A 27 -2.03 -8.24 -1.14
CA LEU A 27 -2.29 -9.67 -1.07
C LEU A 27 -1.66 -10.43 -2.25
N VAL A 28 -1.68 -9.83 -3.44
CA VAL A 28 -1.01 -10.37 -4.64
C VAL A 28 0.50 -10.18 -4.57
N LEU A 29 0.98 -8.99 -4.18
CA LEU A 29 2.41 -8.67 -4.05
C LEU A 29 3.14 -9.64 -3.12
N VAL A 30 2.52 -10.02 -2.01
CA VAL A 30 3.11 -10.94 -1.02
C VAL A 30 2.82 -12.42 -1.31
N GLY A 31 2.18 -12.75 -2.44
CA GLY A 31 1.97 -14.13 -2.89
C GLY A 31 0.91 -14.93 -2.12
N ILE A 32 0.02 -14.28 -1.36
CA ILE A 32 -1.05 -14.96 -0.62
C ILE A 32 -2.24 -15.31 -1.53
N GLY A 33 -2.45 -14.55 -2.59
CA GLY A 33 -3.50 -14.85 -3.56
C GLY A 33 -3.27 -14.15 -4.89
N GLN A 34 -4.31 -14.18 -5.71
CA GLN A 34 -4.27 -13.76 -7.10
C GLN A 34 -5.49 -12.91 -7.40
N PHE A 35 -5.30 -11.91 -8.26
CA PHE A 35 -6.38 -11.08 -8.75
C PHE A 35 -6.13 -10.74 -10.21
N SER A 36 -7.18 -10.88 -11.03
CA SER A 36 -7.15 -10.54 -12.44
C SER A 36 -8.45 -9.86 -12.83
N ALA A 37 -8.37 -8.80 -13.62
CA ALA A 37 -9.51 -8.08 -14.16
C ALA A 37 -9.24 -7.68 -15.60
N LEU A 38 -10.26 -7.79 -16.47
CA LEU A 38 -10.19 -7.37 -17.87
C LEU A 38 -9.00 -7.98 -18.65
N GLY A 39 -8.60 -9.21 -18.30
CA GLY A 39 -7.48 -9.91 -18.91
C GLY A 39 -6.09 -9.52 -18.41
N VAL A 40 -5.98 -8.63 -17.41
CA VAL A 40 -4.72 -8.24 -16.77
C VAL A 40 -4.64 -8.84 -15.38
N SER A 41 -3.54 -9.51 -15.06
CA SER A 41 -3.27 -10.02 -13.71
C SER A 41 -2.46 -9.02 -12.90
N MET A 42 -2.82 -8.82 -11.64
CA MET A 42 -2.01 -8.01 -10.72
C MET A 42 -0.64 -8.67 -10.42
N ALA A 43 -0.50 -9.97 -10.68
CA ALA A 43 0.77 -10.67 -10.53
C ALA A 43 1.69 -10.50 -11.75
N ASP A 44 1.21 -9.89 -12.84
CA ASP A 44 2.02 -9.73 -14.05
C ASP A 44 3.23 -8.82 -13.79
N THR A 45 4.39 -9.29 -14.21
CA THR A 45 5.64 -8.53 -14.17
C THR A 45 5.69 -7.57 -15.35
N LEU A 46 5.81 -6.28 -15.07
CA LEU A 46 5.92 -5.22 -16.07
C LEU A 46 7.38 -5.02 -16.51
N VAL A 47 8.31 -5.09 -15.55
CA VAL A 47 9.75 -4.94 -15.80
C VAL A 47 10.49 -5.95 -14.95
N GLU A 48 11.44 -6.65 -15.57
CA GLU A 48 12.39 -7.53 -14.88
C GLU A 48 13.82 -7.16 -15.28
N ALA A 49 14.68 -6.95 -14.28
CA ALA A 49 16.09 -6.69 -14.51
C ALA A 49 16.92 -7.17 -13.31
N ASN A 50 17.99 -7.93 -13.57
CA ASN A 50 18.92 -8.40 -12.53
C ASN A 50 18.25 -9.06 -11.31
N GLY A 51 17.13 -9.77 -11.53
CA GLY A 51 16.34 -10.43 -10.48
C GLY A 51 15.29 -9.56 -9.80
N SER A 52 15.37 -8.24 -9.93
CA SER A 52 14.31 -7.31 -9.48
C SER A 52 13.11 -7.39 -10.41
N GLN A 53 11.91 -7.38 -9.83
CA GLN A 53 10.65 -7.44 -10.58
C GLN A 53 9.71 -6.32 -10.14
N ILE A 54 9.28 -5.51 -11.10
CA ILE A 54 8.22 -4.53 -10.91
C ILE A 54 6.94 -5.15 -11.45
N SER A 55 6.03 -5.53 -10.55
CA SER A 55 4.73 -6.10 -10.89
C SER A 55 3.64 -5.04 -10.99
N VAL A 56 2.52 -5.40 -11.63
CA VAL A 56 1.30 -4.59 -11.60
C VAL A 56 0.84 -4.33 -10.16
N SER A 57 0.91 -5.33 -9.28
CA SER A 57 0.53 -5.20 -7.87
C SER A 57 1.36 -4.14 -7.12
N LEU A 58 2.67 -4.04 -7.38
CA LEU A 58 3.50 -3.00 -6.79
C LEU A 58 3.09 -1.61 -7.31
N ILE A 59 2.87 -1.46 -8.62
CA ILE A 59 2.48 -0.17 -9.18
C ILE A 59 1.13 0.28 -8.63
N VAL A 60 0.16 -0.62 -8.56
CA VAL A 60 -1.15 -0.31 -7.97
C VAL A 60 -1.01 0.07 -6.50
N SER A 61 -0.23 -0.67 -5.69
CA SER A 61 -0.05 -0.35 -4.28
C SER A 61 0.59 1.02 -4.07
N LEU A 62 1.63 1.36 -4.85
CA LEU A 62 2.29 2.67 -4.79
C LEU A 62 1.37 3.81 -5.23
N VAL A 63 0.65 3.66 -6.34
CA VAL A 63 -0.29 4.68 -6.83
C VAL A 63 -1.37 4.94 -5.79
N VAL A 64 -1.92 3.89 -5.19
CA VAL A 64 -2.96 4.02 -4.17
C VAL A 64 -2.43 4.72 -2.91
N VAL A 65 -1.25 4.34 -2.41
CA VAL A 65 -0.63 5.00 -1.25
C VAL A 65 -0.34 6.47 -1.53
N VAL A 66 0.23 6.79 -2.69
CA VAL A 66 0.53 8.17 -3.07
C VAL A 66 -0.76 8.98 -3.23
N ALA A 67 -1.81 8.42 -3.83
CA ALA A 67 -3.10 9.08 -3.94
C ALA A 67 -3.70 9.38 -2.57
N ALA A 68 -3.72 8.39 -1.66
CA ALA A 68 -4.20 8.57 -0.30
C ALA A 68 -3.40 9.65 0.45
N TYR A 69 -2.07 9.60 0.38
CA TYR A 69 -1.18 10.57 1.01
C TYR A 69 -1.40 12.01 0.51
N VAL A 70 -1.53 12.19 -0.81
CA VAL A 70 -1.74 13.53 -1.40
C VAL A 70 -3.13 14.06 -1.09
N MET A 71 -4.15 13.20 -1.08
CA MET A 71 -5.55 13.63 -0.85
C MET A 71 -5.84 13.92 0.62
N ASN A 72 -5.22 13.20 1.56
CA ASN A 72 -5.41 13.36 2.99
C ASN A 72 -4.57 14.47 3.62
N GLU A 73 -3.84 15.25 2.82
CA GLU A 73 -2.92 16.28 3.33
C GLU A 73 -1.96 15.76 4.40
N SER A 74 -1.64 14.46 4.38
CA SER A 74 -0.66 13.84 5.27
C SER A 74 0.79 14.28 4.95
N VAL A 75 0.92 15.44 4.33
CA VAL A 75 2.12 16.01 3.74
C VAL A 75 3.16 16.36 4.79
N ASP A 76 2.73 16.68 6.02
CA ASP A 76 3.63 16.99 7.12
C ASP A 76 3.96 15.76 7.96
N TRP A 77 5.05 15.10 7.58
CA TRP A 77 5.62 13.96 8.32
C TRP A 77 5.99 14.31 9.78
N SER A 78 6.16 15.59 10.11
CA SER A 78 6.50 16.00 11.48
C SER A 78 5.31 15.92 12.45
N GLU A 79 4.10 15.81 11.91
CA GLU A 79 2.88 15.67 12.72
C GLU A 79 2.58 14.21 13.10
N TRP A 80 3.20 13.25 12.40
CA TRP A 80 3.10 11.84 12.74
C TRP A 80 3.91 11.51 14.00
N SER A 81 3.33 10.68 14.86
CA SER A 81 4.09 10.07 15.94
C SER A 81 5.19 9.14 15.40
N GLU A 82 6.23 8.89 16.20
CA GLU A 82 7.36 8.07 15.79
C GLU A 82 6.95 6.67 15.29
N TRP A 83 5.93 6.06 15.91
CA TRP A 83 5.46 4.74 15.53
C TRP A 83 4.65 4.76 14.22
N GLU A 84 3.88 5.82 13.95
CA GLU A 84 3.14 6.01 12.69
C GLU A 84 4.12 6.17 11.52
N ALA A 85 5.11 7.05 11.69
CA ALA A 85 6.16 7.24 10.70
C ALA A 85 6.96 5.96 10.46
N ALA A 86 7.26 5.19 11.52
CA ALA A 86 7.93 3.90 11.41
C ALA A 86 7.08 2.87 10.65
N LEU A 87 5.76 2.79 10.90
CA LEU A 87 4.86 1.87 10.20
C LEU A 87 4.76 2.20 8.71
N VAL A 88 4.56 3.47 8.35
CA VAL A 88 4.49 3.90 6.94
C VAL A 88 5.83 3.67 6.24
N SER A 89 6.95 3.94 6.92
CA SER A 89 8.28 3.64 6.39
C SER A 89 8.47 2.13 6.19
N ALA A 90 8.05 1.30 7.15
CA ALA A 90 8.14 -0.15 7.04
C ALA A 90 7.27 -0.70 5.89
N MET A 91 6.10 -0.11 5.65
CA MET A 91 5.24 -0.41 4.49
C MET A 91 5.98 -0.16 3.18
N VAL A 92 6.54 1.05 3.00
CA VAL A 92 7.28 1.40 1.78
C VAL A 92 8.49 0.50 1.59
N VAL A 93 9.30 0.32 2.64
CA VAL A 93 10.50 -0.52 2.60
C VAL A 93 10.14 -1.98 2.28
N SER A 94 9.10 -2.54 2.91
CA SER A 94 8.68 -3.91 2.66
C SER A 94 8.21 -4.11 1.22
N ASN A 95 7.37 -3.24 0.69
CA ASN A 95 6.87 -3.36 -0.70
C ASN A 95 7.99 -3.21 -1.73
N VAL A 96 8.87 -2.23 -1.54
CA VAL A 96 10.03 -2.03 -2.41
C VAL A 96 11.01 -3.20 -2.29
N SER A 97 11.24 -3.72 -1.09
CA SER A 97 12.15 -4.86 -0.89
C SER A 97 11.60 -6.15 -1.50
N VAL A 98 10.30 -6.42 -1.36
CA VAL A 98 9.65 -7.57 -2.00
C VAL A 98 9.76 -7.50 -3.52
N ALA A 99 9.70 -6.30 -4.10
CA ALA A 99 9.85 -6.12 -5.55
C ALA A 99 11.30 -6.20 -6.03
N LEU A 100 12.22 -5.50 -5.34
CA LEU A 100 13.56 -5.25 -5.86
C LEU A 100 14.60 -6.23 -5.35
N VAL A 101 14.37 -6.90 -4.21
CA VAL A 101 15.34 -7.80 -3.59
C VAL A 101 14.85 -9.25 -3.70
N PRO A 102 15.46 -10.08 -4.58
CA PRO A 102 15.01 -11.46 -4.82
C PRO A 102 14.89 -12.28 -3.53
N LEU A 103 15.89 -12.17 -2.64
CA LEU A 103 15.89 -12.88 -1.37
C LEU A 103 14.67 -12.53 -0.49
N VAL A 104 14.27 -11.25 -0.44
CA VAL A 104 13.12 -10.81 0.35
C VAL A 104 11.83 -11.33 -0.27
N ARG A 105 11.70 -11.25 -1.60
CA ARG A 105 10.57 -11.83 -2.33
C ARG A 105 10.39 -13.30 -2.03
N ASP A 106 11.47 -14.08 -2.10
CA ASP A 106 11.43 -15.53 -1.92
C ASP A 106 11.04 -15.89 -0.48
N VAL A 107 11.51 -15.13 0.52
CA VAL A 107 11.10 -15.29 1.93
C VAL A 107 9.62 -14.96 2.13
N VAL A 108 9.16 -13.83 1.58
CA VAL A 108 7.78 -13.34 1.78
C VAL A 108 6.77 -14.22 1.05
N THR A 109 7.02 -14.56 -0.20
CA THR A 109 6.11 -15.38 -1.03
C THR A 109 6.23 -16.88 -0.74
N GLY A 110 7.37 -17.33 -0.23
CA GLY A 110 7.61 -18.72 0.16
C GLY A 110 6.92 -19.16 1.46
N SER A 111 6.48 -18.21 2.30
CA SER A 111 5.76 -18.49 3.54
C SER A 111 4.49 -17.66 3.66
N LYS A 112 3.34 -18.34 3.61
CA LYS A 112 2.03 -17.69 3.75
C LYS A 112 1.90 -16.86 5.03
N TRP A 113 2.51 -17.30 6.13
CA TRP A 113 2.48 -16.57 7.39
C TRP A 113 3.30 -15.28 7.33
N ILE A 114 4.45 -15.30 6.67
CA ILE A 114 5.25 -14.08 6.45
C ILE A 114 4.48 -13.13 5.55
N GLY A 115 3.90 -13.63 4.46
CA GLY A 115 3.02 -12.84 3.61
C GLY A 115 1.89 -12.19 4.41
N VAL A 116 1.18 -12.94 5.27
CA VAL A 116 0.09 -12.41 6.09
C VAL A 116 0.59 -11.30 7.03
N LEU A 117 1.76 -11.47 7.64
CA LEU A 117 2.35 -10.42 8.48
C LEU A 117 2.64 -9.14 7.69
N VAL A 118 3.19 -9.27 6.48
CA VAL A 118 3.43 -8.13 5.59
C VAL A 118 2.11 -7.49 5.14
N LEU A 119 1.06 -8.28 4.89
CA LEU A 119 -0.28 -7.78 4.58
C LEU A 119 -0.88 -6.98 5.74
N ILE A 120 -0.77 -7.47 6.97
CA ILE A 120 -1.24 -6.77 8.18
C ILE A 120 -0.47 -5.46 8.36
N LEU A 121 0.86 -5.50 8.26
CA LEU A 121 1.73 -4.32 8.34
C LEU A 121 1.31 -3.26 7.32
N ASN A 122 1.18 -3.67 6.05
CA ASN A 122 0.75 -2.79 4.97
C ASN A 122 -0.64 -2.20 5.24
N SER A 123 -1.61 -3.03 5.65
CA SER A 123 -2.98 -2.57 5.91
C SER A 123 -3.04 -1.56 7.05
N ALA A 124 -2.27 -1.79 8.13
CA ALA A 124 -2.18 -0.87 9.24
C ALA A 124 -1.52 0.46 8.84
N ALA A 125 -0.44 0.41 8.05
CA ALA A 125 0.23 1.61 7.56
C ALA A 125 -0.65 2.40 6.57
N TYR A 126 -1.39 1.73 5.69
CA TYR A 126 -2.35 2.41 4.81
C TYR A 126 -3.44 3.11 5.61
N TYR A 127 -3.91 2.52 6.71
CA TYR A 127 -4.86 3.18 7.59
C TYR A 127 -4.31 4.49 8.17
N VAL A 128 -3.03 4.51 8.58
CA VAL A 128 -2.36 5.75 8.99
C VAL A 128 -2.34 6.78 7.86
N VAL A 129 -2.03 6.38 6.63
CA VAL A 129 -2.02 7.32 5.49
C VAL A 129 -3.41 7.84 5.15
N ALA A 130 -4.44 6.99 5.21
CA ALA A 130 -5.77 7.30 4.67
C ALA A 130 -6.75 7.89 5.70
N TYR A 131 -6.50 7.72 7.00
CA TYR A 131 -7.46 8.10 8.05
C TYR A 131 -6.83 8.86 9.21
N TRP A 132 -5.56 9.23 9.11
CA TRP A 132 -4.95 10.06 10.14
C TRP A 132 -5.54 11.48 10.12
N ASP A 133 -6.03 11.90 11.27
CA ASP A 133 -6.75 13.17 11.51
C ASP A 133 -6.13 13.90 12.72
N GLY A 134 -4.81 14.07 12.74
CA GLY A 134 -4.14 15.01 13.66
C GLY A 134 -4.33 14.77 15.17
N GLY A 135 -4.69 13.55 15.58
CA GLY A 135 -5.04 13.26 16.98
C GLY A 135 -6.40 13.85 17.37
N ARG A 136 -7.45 13.04 17.21
CA ARG A 136 -8.55 13.03 18.17
C ARG A 136 -8.17 12.21 19.40
#